data_AF-A0A8B8ZSY1-F1
#
_entry.id   AF-A0A8B8ZSY1-F1
#
_cell.length_a   1.000
_cell.length_b   1.000
_cell.length_c   1.000
_cell.angle_alpha   90.00
_cell.angle_beta   90.00
_cell.angle_gamma   90.00
#
_symmetry.space_group_name_H-M   'P 1'
#
loop_
_entity.id
_entity.type
_entity.pdbx_description
1 polymer ?
#
loop_
_entity_poly.entity_id
_entity_poly.type
_entity_poly.pdbx_seq_one_letter_code
_entity_poly.pdbx_strand_id
1 'polypeptide(L)'
;MTASKPMTWMISHVILDLDGTLLNTDGVVSEVLKEFLVKYGKTWRSTGIHRIVGRTPLEVATAVVEDYGLPCTPEEFMSTITPMFSDKWCNIKALPGANRLIKHLRSKGVPMCLASNSSKSNIEAKISYHHGWKGSFTAVVGGDEVVMGKPSPEIFLEAARRMNADPSNCLVIEDSLPGVMAGKAAGMKVVAVPSLPKQASSFSSADEVINSLLDLHPEKWGLSPFEDWIEGTLPIEPWYIGGPVIKGFGRGSKVLGIPTGDLPAENFSALLSEHTSGVYFGWAGLATRGIYKMVMSIGWNPYFDNTEKTIEPWLLHKFNEDFYGEELHLAIVGYIRPEANFPSLESLIARIQEDGRIAEKALDLPMYACYKDSPYLISSL
;
A
#
# COMPACT_ATOMS: atom_id res chain seq x y z
N MET A 1 19.77 21.57 -22.04
CA MET A 1 20.42 21.21 -20.77
C MET A 1 19.65 21.91 -19.66
N THR A 2 18.68 21.23 -19.07
CA THR A 2 17.95 21.73 -17.89
C THR A 2 18.87 21.59 -16.69
N ALA A 3 19.20 22.71 -16.04
CA ALA A 3 19.99 22.70 -14.82
C ALA A 3 19.29 21.82 -13.77
N SER A 4 19.99 20.80 -13.28
CA SER A 4 19.52 19.97 -12.17
C SER A 4 19.29 20.88 -10.96
N LYS A 5 18.08 20.84 -10.38
CA LYS A 5 17.82 21.45 -9.07
C LYS A 5 18.90 20.95 -8.09
N PRO A 6 19.45 21.81 -7.22
CA PRO A 6 20.41 21.36 -6.21
C PRO A 6 19.77 20.24 -5.38
N MET A 7 20.50 19.14 -5.17
CA MET A 7 20.07 18.06 -4.29
C MET A 7 19.88 18.66 -2.90
N THR A 8 18.64 18.80 -2.45
CA THR A 8 18.31 19.54 -1.22
C THR A 8 18.63 18.75 0.05
N TRP A 9 18.81 17.43 -0.05
CA TRP A 9 18.97 16.53 1.10
C TRP A 9 20.08 15.52 0.84
N MET A 10 20.88 15.22 1.87
CA MET A 10 21.89 14.15 1.85
C MET A 10 21.51 13.07 2.86
N ILE A 11 20.39 12.39 2.61
CA ILE A 11 20.01 11.22 3.41
C ILE A 11 21.01 10.10 3.18
N SER A 12 21.45 9.46 4.26
CA SER A 12 22.33 8.29 4.21
C SER A 12 21.77 7.08 4.95
N HIS A 13 20.70 7.25 5.73
CA HIS A 13 20.10 6.21 6.56
C HIS A 13 18.57 6.24 6.43
N VAL A 14 17.94 5.07 6.48
CA VAL A 14 16.47 4.96 6.39
C VAL A 14 15.93 4.26 7.63
N ILE A 15 14.89 4.82 8.25
CA ILE A 15 14.17 4.20 9.35
C ILE A 15 12.75 3.91 8.88
N LEU A 16 12.35 2.65 8.98
CA LEU A 16 11.08 2.15 8.47
C LEU A 16 10.17 1.82 9.64
N ASP A 17 8.96 2.38 9.66
CA ASP A 17 7.89 1.78 10.45
C ASP A 17 7.49 0.41 9.86
N LEU A 18 6.77 -0.40 10.65
CA LEU A 18 6.33 -1.74 10.25
C LEU A 18 4.83 -1.82 9.95
N ASP A 19 4.01 -1.45 10.92
CA ASP A 19 2.59 -1.81 10.99
C ASP A 19 1.75 -0.78 10.25
N GLY A 20 1.32 -1.10 9.01
CA GLY A 20 0.66 -0.14 8.12
C GLY A 20 1.62 0.51 7.11
N THR A 21 2.94 0.45 7.35
CA THR A 21 3.97 0.94 6.42
C THR A 21 4.59 -0.17 5.57
N LEU A 22 5.15 -1.21 6.18
CA LEU A 22 5.77 -2.34 5.47
C LEU A 22 4.84 -3.56 5.39
N LEU A 23 3.98 -3.75 6.39
CA LEU A 23 3.07 -4.89 6.51
C LEU A 23 1.61 -4.43 6.61
N ASN A 24 0.71 -5.17 5.96
CA ASN A 24 -0.73 -4.92 6.06
C ASN A 24 -1.30 -5.58 7.33
N THR A 25 -1.12 -4.93 8.47
CA THR A 25 -1.53 -5.45 9.78
C THR A 25 -2.97 -5.13 10.16
N ASP A 26 -3.56 -4.09 9.56
CA ASP A 26 -4.93 -3.62 9.84
C ASP A 26 -6.00 -4.69 9.58
N GLY A 27 -5.78 -5.52 8.55
CA GLY A 27 -6.67 -6.64 8.22
C GLY A 27 -6.73 -7.67 9.35
N VAL A 28 -5.56 -8.08 9.87
CA VAL A 28 -5.46 -9.05 10.96
C VAL A 28 -6.03 -8.48 12.27
N VAL A 29 -5.72 -7.22 12.59
CA VAL A 29 -6.30 -6.52 13.75
C VAL A 29 -7.81 -6.51 13.68
N SER A 30 -8.37 -6.19 12.52
CA SER A 30 -9.81 -6.19 12.32
C SER A 30 -10.44 -7.59 12.46
N GLU A 31 -9.78 -8.64 11.96
CA GLU A 31 -10.25 -10.02 12.09
C GLU A 31 -10.25 -10.48 13.55
N VAL A 32 -9.14 -10.29 14.26
CA VAL A 32 -8.97 -10.71 15.65
C VAL A 32 -9.94 -9.96 16.57
N LEU A 33 -10.12 -8.65 16.36
CA LEU A 33 -11.09 -7.86 17.15
C LEU A 33 -12.54 -8.27 16.87
N LYS A 34 -12.89 -8.61 15.62
CA LYS A 34 -14.21 -9.17 15.30
C LYS A 34 -14.45 -10.46 16.06
N GLU A 35 -13.50 -11.40 16.02
CA GLU A 35 -13.63 -12.68 16.70
C GLU A 35 -13.73 -12.52 18.22
N PHE A 36 -12.90 -11.65 18.80
CA PHE A 36 -12.89 -11.40 20.23
C PHE A 36 -14.21 -10.75 20.71
N LEU A 37 -14.67 -9.69 20.02
CA LEU A 37 -15.84 -8.92 20.44
C LEU A 37 -17.16 -9.68 20.36
N VAL A 38 -17.26 -10.67 19.45
CA VAL A 38 -18.44 -11.56 19.36
C VAL A 38 -18.70 -12.28 20.68
N LYS A 39 -17.65 -12.64 21.44
CA LYS A 39 -17.76 -13.29 22.77
C LYS A 39 -18.50 -12.43 23.79
N TYR A 40 -18.53 -11.11 23.58
CA TYR A 40 -19.20 -10.12 24.43
C TYR A 40 -20.49 -9.57 23.80
N GLY A 41 -20.99 -10.18 22.71
CA GLY A 41 -22.17 -9.70 21.99
C GLY A 41 -21.97 -8.33 21.32
N LYS A 42 -20.71 -7.99 20.98
CA LYS A 42 -20.35 -6.71 20.35
C LYS A 42 -19.89 -6.92 18.90
N THR A 43 -20.00 -5.87 18.08
CA THR A 43 -19.57 -5.89 16.67
C THR A 43 -18.47 -4.87 16.43
N TRP A 44 -17.34 -5.30 15.86
CA TRP A 44 -16.26 -4.40 15.46
C TRP A 44 -16.75 -3.37 14.43
N ARG A 45 -16.46 -2.09 14.66
CA ARG A 45 -16.88 -0.98 13.79
C ARG A 45 -15.70 -0.56 12.93
N SER A 46 -15.96 -0.24 11.65
CA SER A 46 -14.92 0.20 10.70
C SER A 46 -14.18 1.46 11.14
N THR A 47 -14.86 2.36 11.87
CA THR A 47 -14.24 3.57 12.45
C THR A 47 -13.25 3.28 13.59
N GLY A 48 -13.24 2.06 14.13
CA GLY A 48 -12.32 1.64 15.18
C GLY A 48 -10.86 1.62 14.74
N ILE A 49 -10.60 1.34 13.45
CA ILE A 49 -9.24 1.25 12.89
C ILE A 49 -8.51 2.61 13.00
N HIS A 50 -9.16 3.71 12.62
CA HIS A 50 -8.53 5.05 12.68
C HIS A 50 -8.11 5.46 14.09
N ARG A 51 -8.75 4.90 15.13
CA ARG A 51 -8.44 5.22 16.52
C ARG A 51 -7.27 4.43 17.07
N ILE A 52 -6.81 3.37 16.38
CA ILE A 52 -5.78 2.47 16.89
C ILE A 52 -4.47 2.53 16.09
N VAL A 53 -4.50 3.03 14.85
CA VAL A 53 -3.32 3.17 13.98
C VAL A 53 -2.22 4.01 14.66
N GLY A 54 -0.99 3.49 14.64
CA GLY A 54 0.22 4.15 15.17
C GLY A 54 0.30 4.26 16.71
N ARG A 55 -0.71 3.80 17.46
CA ARG A 55 -0.73 3.87 18.93
C ARG A 55 0.05 2.72 19.57
N THR A 56 0.39 2.88 20.85
CA THR A 56 0.96 1.79 21.63
C THR A 56 -0.08 0.69 21.90
N PRO A 57 0.33 -0.57 22.10
CA PRO A 57 -0.60 -1.65 22.42
C PRO A 57 -1.50 -1.37 23.63
N LEU A 58 -0.99 -0.69 24.65
CA LEU A 58 -1.74 -0.34 25.85
C LEU A 58 -2.82 0.72 25.58
N GLU A 59 -2.50 1.75 24.78
CA GLU A 59 -3.49 2.76 24.36
C GLU A 59 -4.59 2.14 23.51
N VAL A 60 -4.24 1.19 22.62
CA VAL A 60 -5.21 0.44 21.82
C VAL A 60 -6.13 -0.39 22.73
N ALA A 61 -5.55 -1.15 23.67
CA ALA A 61 -6.31 -1.95 24.62
C ALA A 61 -7.27 -1.10 25.46
N THR A 62 -6.78 0.03 25.98
CA THR A 62 -7.58 0.99 26.75
C THR A 62 -8.76 1.49 25.92
N ALA A 63 -8.50 1.97 24.71
CA ALA A 63 -9.55 2.47 23.82
C ALA A 63 -10.60 1.40 23.48
N VAL A 64 -10.19 0.15 23.21
CA VAL A 64 -11.12 -0.94 22.90
C VAL A 64 -11.97 -1.34 24.11
N VAL A 65 -11.37 -1.46 25.29
CA VAL A 65 -12.09 -1.78 26.54
C VAL A 65 -13.15 -0.72 26.84
N GLU A 66 -12.79 0.56 26.75
CA GLU A 66 -13.69 1.68 26.99
C GLU A 66 -14.81 1.78 25.93
N ASP A 67 -14.45 1.80 24.63
CA ASP A 67 -15.41 2.01 23.53
C ASP A 67 -16.48 0.91 23.46
N TYR A 68 -16.12 -0.32 23.87
CA TYR A 68 -17.03 -1.47 23.84
C TYR A 68 -17.66 -1.80 25.20
N GLY A 69 -17.20 -1.15 26.28
CA GLY A 69 -17.65 -1.42 27.65
C GLY A 69 -17.37 -2.86 28.06
N LEU A 70 -16.14 -3.33 27.83
CA LEU A 70 -15.73 -4.69 28.13
C LEU A 70 -15.52 -4.89 29.64
N PRO A 71 -15.94 -6.03 30.22
CA PRO A 71 -15.79 -6.30 31.65
C PRO A 71 -14.39 -6.89 31.98
N CYS A 72 -13.33 -6.22 31.55
CA CYS A 72 -11.94 -6.59 31.84
C CYS A 72 -11.02 -5.36 31.86
N THR A 73 -9.82 -5.48 32.42
CA THR A 73 -8.80 -4.42 32.33
C THR A 73 -8.10 -4.42 30.96
N PRO A 74 -7.45 -3.31 30.55
CA PRO A 74 -6.62 -3.29 29.35
C PRO A 74 -5.53 -4.38 29.33
N GLU A 75 -4.93 -4.69 30.48
CA GLU A 75 -3.91 -5.74 30.62
C GLU A 75 -4.51 -7.14 30.43
N GLU A 76 -5.68 -7.41 31.01
CA GLU A 76 -6.41 -8.68 30.82
C GLU A 76 -6.84 -8.85 29.35
N PHE A 77 -7.31 -7.78 28.72
CA PHE A 77 -7.63 -7.74 27.31
C PHE A 77 -6.41 -8.08 26.45
N MET A 78 -5.27 -7.41 26.69
CA MET A 78 -4.02 -7.68 25.97
C MET A 78 -3.57 -9.13 26.15
N SER A 79 -3.58 -9.65 27.37
CA SER A 79 -3.19 -11.04 27.65
C SER A 79 -4.07 -12.05 26.92
N THR A 80 -5.35 -11.72 26.70
CA THR A 80 -6.30 -12.61 26.02
C THR A 80 -6.17 -12.55 24.50
N ILE A 81 -5.93 -11.36 23.95
CA ILE A 81 -5.92 -11.15 22.49
C ILE A 81 -4.55 -11.43 21.86
N THR A 82 -3.45 -11.28 22.61
CA THR A 82 -2.08 -11.49 22.10
C THR A 82 -1.87 -12.86 21.45
N PRO A 83 -2.33 -13.99 22.02
CA PRO A 83 -2.21 -15.30 21.37
C PRO A 83 -3.03 -15.42 20.08
N MET A 84 -4.16 -14.71 19.97
CA MET A 84 -4.98 -14.72 18.75
C MET A 84 -4.26 -14.08 17.57
N PHE A 85 -3.34 -13.16 17.85
CA PHE A 85 -2.51 -12.49 16.86
C PHE A 85 -1.36 -13.37 16.34
N SER A 86 -0.69 -14.11 17.23
CA SER A 86 0.49 -14.91 16.84
C SER A 86 0.18 -15.94 15.75
N ASP A 87 -1.02 -16.52 15.77
CA ASP A 87 -1.47 -17.53 14.79
C ASP A 87 -1.73 -16.92 13.40
N LYS A 88 -1.85 -15.60 13.31
CA LYS A 88 -2.20 -14.88 12.08
C LYS A 88 -0.99 -14.21 11.41
N TRP A 89 0.13 -14.05 12.12
CA TRP A 89 1.33 -13.38 11.60
C TRP A 89 1.91 -14.03 10.35
N CYS A 90 1.80 -15.36 10.23
CA CYS A 90 2.25 -16.10 9.04
C CYS A 90 1.49 -15.75 7.76
N ASN A 91 0.31 -15.13 7.87
CA ASN A 91 -0.54 -14.78 6.73
C ASN A 91 -0.42 -13.29 6.35
N ILE A 92 0.33 -12.49 7.10
CA ILE A 92 0.49 -11.07 6.80
C ILE A 92 1.31 -10.92 5.52
N LYS A 93 0.78 -10.12 4.59
CA LYS A 93 1.46 -9.76 3.35
C LYS A 93 2.23 -8.46 3.52
N ALA A 94 3.37 -8.38 2.83
CA ALA A 94 4.08 -7.12 2.66
C ALA A 94 3.25 -6.15 1.82
N LEU A 95 3.26 -4.88 2.20
CA LEU A 95 2.58 -3.84 1.44
C LEU A 95 3.27 -3.61 0.08
N PRO A 96 2.51 -3.16 -0.95
CA PRO A 96 3.08 -2.91 -2.27
C PRO A 96 4.30 -1.98 -2.22
N GLY A 97 5.44 -2.47 -2.71
CA GLY A 97 6.72 -1.75 -2.72
C GLY A 97 7.66 -2.03 -1.53
N ALA A 98 7.19 -2.64 -0.44
CA ALA A 98 8.01 -2.90 0.75
C ALA A 98 9.23 -3.79 0.46
N ASN A 99 9.02 -4.96 -0.16
CA ASN A 99 10.10 -5.88 -0.55
C ASN A 99 11.08 -5.22 -1.52
N ARG A 100 10.57 -4.44 -2.47
CA ARG A 100 11.35 -3.70 -3.47
C ARG A 100 12.26 -2.67 -2.80
N LEU A 101 11.70 -1.90 -1.87
CA LEU A 101 12.45 -0.90 -1.10
C LEU A 101 13.57 -1.54 -0.27
N ILE A 102 13.25 -2.56 0.53
CA ILE A 102 14.23 -3.24 1.39
C ILE A 102 15.37 -3.85 0.54
N LYS A 103 15.02 -4.54 -0.55
CA LYS A 103 16.01 -5.13 -1.47
C LYS A 103 16.90 -4.07 -2.10
N HIS A 104 16.34 -2.94 -2.50
CA HIS A 104 17.06 -1.82 -3.12
C HIS A 104 18.02 -1.14 -2.15
N LEU A 105 17.54 -0.75 -0.96
CA LEU A 105 18.39 -0.12 0.05
C LEU A 105 19.56 -1.04 0.44
N ARG A 106 19.28 -2.34 0.60
CA ARG A 106 20.31 -3.35 0.89
C ARG A 106 21.32 -3.48 -0.25
N SER A 107 20.89 -3.54 -1.50
CA SER A 107 21.80 -3.69 -2.65
C SER A 107 22.70 -2.46 -2.85
N LYS A 108 22.23 -1.28 -2.42
CA LYS A 108 22.99 -0.02 -2.44
C LYS A 108 23.78 0.23 -1.17
N GLY A 109 23.74 -0.67 -0.19
CA GLY A 109 24.49 -0.55 1.07
C GLY A 109 23.99 0.58 1.97
N VAL A 110 22.74 1.02 1.81
CA VAL A 110 22.11 2.05 2.67
C VAL A 110 21.69 1.37 3.98
N PRO A 111 22.25 1.77 5.15
CA PRO A 111 21.83 1.20 6.42
C PRO A 111 20.37 1.53 6.69
N MET A 112 19.63 0.53 7.19
CA MET A 112 18.22 0.71 7.52
C MET A 112 17.86 0.07 8.86
N CYS A 113 16.95 0.71 9.58
CA CYS A 113 16.44 0.25 10.87
C CYS A 113 14.92 0.12 10.81
N LEU A 114 14.36 -0.83 11.55
CA LEU A 114 12.93 -0.92 11.80
C LEU A 114 12.61 -0.29 13.16
N ALA A 115 11.59 0.57 13.25
CA ALA A 115 11.14 1.20 14.50
C ALA A 115 9.61 1.23 14.59
N SER A 116 9.02 0.48 15.53
CA SER A 116 7.56 0.38 15.72
C SER A 116 7.18 0.44 17.21
N ASN A 117 5.98 0.97 17.50
CA ASN A 117 5.39 0.97 18.85
C ASN A 117 5.03 -0.45 19.36
N SER A 118 5.04 -1.46 18.49
CA SER A 118 4.98 -2.87 18.87
C SER A 118 6.20 -3.28 19.71
N SER A 119 6.07 -4.32 20.55
CA SER A 119 7.25 -4.88 21.24
C SER A 119 8.23 -5.49 20.24
N LYS A 120 9.53 -5.49 20.57
CA LYS A 120 10.58 -6.09 19.73
C LYS A 120 10.28 -7.54 19.41
N SER A 121 9.82 -8.31 20.39
CA SER A 121 9.44 -9.72 20.19
C SER A 121 8.33 -9.88 19.15
N ASN A 122 7.33 -8.99 19.16
CA ASN A 122 6.23 -9.01 18.20
C ASN A 122 6.70 -8.57 16.80
N ILE A 123 7.56 -7.56 16.72
CA ILE A 123 8.19 -7.13 15.47
C ILE A 123 8.98 -8.28 14.85
N GLU A 124 9.85 -8.93 15.64
CA GLU A 124 10.68 -10.04 15.17
C GLU A 124 9.83 -11.23 14.71
N ALA A 125 8.73 -11.53 15.42
CA ALA A 125 7.80 -12.57 15.02
C ALA A 125 7.16 -12.26 13.66
N LYS A 126 6.64 -11.04 13.46
CA LYS A 126 6.03 -10.62 12.18
C LYS A 126 7.02 -10.73 11.03
N ILE A 127 8.23 -10.16 11.15
CA ILE A 127 9.21 -10.16 10.06
C ILE A 127 9.85 -11.54 9.80
N SER A 128 9.71 -12.51 10.72
CA SER A 128 10.30 -13.85 10.56
C SER A 128 9.71 -14.64 9.40
N TYR A 129 8.47 -14.34 9.01
CA TYR A 129 7.79 -14.96 7.87
C TYR A 129 8.16 -14.33 6.52
N HIS A 130 8.92 -13.24 6.53
CA HIS A 130 9.33 -12.53 5.31
C HIS A 130 10.79 -12.80 4.99
N HIS A 131 11.01 -13.59 3.92
CA HIS A 131 12.33 -14.06 3.55
C HIS A 131 13.33 -12.92 3.37
N GLY A 132 14.45 -12.99 4.08
CA GLY A 132 15.54 -12.01 4.01
C GLY A 132 15.35 -10.73 4.81
N TRP A 133 14.18 -10.49 5.42
CA TRP A 133 13.91 -9.24 6.16
C TRP A 133 14.79 -9.12 7.41
N LYS A 134 14.81 -10.13 8.27
CA LYS A 134 15.61 -10.10 9.52
C LYS A 134 17.09 -9.78 9.28
N GLY A 135 17.66 -10.23 8.16
CA GLY A 135 19.06 -9.98 7.80
C GLY A 135 19.29 -8.69 6.99
N SER A 136 18.25 -7.90 6.72
CA SER A 136 18.34 -6.66 5.95
C SER A 136 18.43 -5.41 6.84
N PHE A 137 17.95 -5.48 8.08
CA PHE A 137 17.99 -4.36 9.02
C PHE A 137 19.26 -4.36 9.86
N THR A 138 19.89 -3.19 10.00
CA THR A 138 21.01 -2.97 10.93
C THR A 138 20.56 -3.16 12.38
N ALA A 139 19.33 -2.73 12.69
CA ALA A 139 18.70 -2.94 13.97
C ALA A 139 17.17 -2.96 13.84
N VAL A 140 16.54 -3.50 14.89
CA VAL A 140 15.09 -3.44 15.13
C VAL A 140 14.91 -2.79 16.49
N VAL A 141 14.05 -1.77 16.58
CA VAL A 141 13.71 -1.06 17.82
C VAL A 141 12.22 -1.23 18.09
N GLY A 142 11.90 -1.85 19.23
CA GLY A 142 10.53 -1.96 19.72
C GLY A 142 10.13 -0.84 20.68
N GLY A 143 8.83 -0.61 20.83
CA GLY A 143 8.28 0.36 21.79
C GLY A 143 8.60 0.00 23.25
N ASP A 144 8.91 -1.26 23.53
CA ASP A 144 9.37 -1.78 24.83
C ASP A 144 10.86 -1.50 25.11
N GLU A 145 11.60 -0.94 24.15
CA GLU A 145 13.00 -0.55 24.30
C GLU A 145 13.20 0.96 24.55
N VAL A 146 12.09 1.71 24.70
CA VAL A 146 12.08 3.16 24.99
C VAL A 146 11.14 3.48 26.14
N VAL A 147 11.30 4.66 26.77
CA VAL A 147 10.44 5.07 27.88
C VAL A 147 9.08 5.54 27.35
N MET A 148 9.10 6.31 26.27
CA MET A 148 7.88 6.77 25.59
C MET A 148 7.93 6.41 24.11
N GLY A 149 6.92 5.69 23.63
CA GLY A 149 6.73 5.40 22.20
C GLY A 149 6.30 6.63 21.38
N LYS A 150 6.05 6.43 20.08
CA LYS A 150 5.52 7.48 19.19
C LYS A 150 4.23 8.06 19.80
N PRO A 151 4.06 9.39 19.89
CA PRO A 151 4.76 10.44 19.15
C PRO A 151 6.04 11.00 19.78
N SER A 152 6.55 10.41 20.87
CA SER A 152 7.89 10.75 21.36
C SER A 152 8.96 10.42 20.31
N PRO A 153 10.01 11.26 20.16
CA PRO A 153 11.09 11.00 19.20
C PRO A 153 12.03 9.85 19.64
N GLU A 154 11.93 9.37 20.89
CA GLU A 154 12.86 8.41 21.49
C GLU A 154 13.12 7.18 20.61
N ILE A 155 12.08 6.60 20.03
CA ILE A 155 12.22 5.38 19.22
C ILE A 155 13.06 5.60 17.96
N PHE A 156 12.91 6.76 17.31
CA PHE A 156 13.67 7.10 16.12
C PHE A 156 15.09 7.55 16.47
N LEU A 157 15.26 8.28 17.58
CA LEU A 157 16.59 8.63 18.09
C LEU A 157 17.40 7.37 18.46
N GLU A 158 16.76 6.37 19.08
CA GLU A 158 17.38 5.09 19.38
C GLU A 158 17.72 4.31 18.09
N ALA A 159 16.84 4.32 17.09
CA ALA A 159 17.12 3.73 15.78
C ALA A 159 18.33 4.37 15.09
N ALA A 160 18.43 5.71 15.08
CA ALA A 160 19.59 6.44 14.56
C ALA A 160 20.86 6.10 15.33
N ARG A 161 20.79 6.04 16.68
CA ARG A 161 21.92 5.66 17.53
C ARG A 161 22.43 4.25 17.20
N ARG A 162 21.54 3.27 17.00
CA ARG A 162 21.92 1.89 16.64
C ARG A 162 22.58 1.78 15.25
N MET A 163 22.26 2.70 14.34
CA MET A 163 22.93 2.80 13.05
C MET A 163 24.17 3.70 13.06
N ASN A 164 24.50 4.33 14.20
CA ASN A 164 25.55 5.36 14.30
C ASN A 164 25.33 6.53 13.33
N ALA A 165 24.07 6.97 13.22
CA ALA A 165 23.63 8.03 12.31
C ALA A 165 23.32 9.34 13.05
N ASP A 166 23.63 10.47 12.41
CA ASP A 166 23.06 11.76 12.79
C ASP A 166 21.58 11.80 12.36
N PRO A 167 20.63 12.16 13.26
CA PRO A 167 19.21 12.23 12.91
C PRO A 167 18.90 13.09 11.68
N SER A 168 19.65 14.15 11.43
CA SER A 168 19.46 15.02 10.26
C SER A 168 19.75 14.33 8.92
N ASN A 169 20.46 13.20 8.94
CA ASN A 169 20.78 12.37 7.78
C ASN A 169 19.86 11.14 7.64
N CYS A 170 18.83 11.04 8.48
CA CYS A 170 17.86 9.95 8.48
C CYS A 170 16.56 10.33 7.75
N LEU A 171 16.04 9.38 6.97
CA LEU A 171 14.71 9.43 6.38
C LEU A 171 13.82 8.41 7.08
N VAL A 172 12.76 8.88 7.72
CA VAL A 172 11.69 8.05 8.29
C VAL A 172 10.62 7.83 7.22
N ILE A 173 10.12 6.59 7.11
CA ILE A 173 8.93 6.26 6.30
C ILE A 173 7.87 5.71 7.24
N GLU A 174 6.67 6.30 7.21
CA GLU A 174 5.63 6.12 8.24
C GLU A 174 4.21 6.30 7.67
N ASP A 175 3.20 5.60 8.19
CA ASP A 175 1.80 5.67 7.74
C ASP A 175 0.85 6.41 8.71
N SER A 176 1.33 6.76 9.91
CA SER A 176 0.55 7.24 11.05
C SER A 176 0.97 8.64 11.51
N LEU A 177 0.01 9.43 11.98
CA LEU A 177 0.30 10.77 12.54
C LEU A 177 1.25 10.72 13.75
N PRO A 178 1.09 9.80 14.73
CA PRO A 178 2.04 9.69 15.83
C PRO A 178 3.47 9.47 15.35
N GLY A 179 3.69 8.61 14.36
CA GLY A 179 5.02 8.36 13.84
C GLY A 179 5.58 9.52 13.02
N VAL A 180 4.75 10.20 12.21
CA VAL A 180 5.20 11.43 11.55
C VAL A 180 5.64 12.47 12.58
N MET A 181 4.84 12.70 13.62
CA MET A 181 5.21 13.65 14.69
C MET A 181 6.50 13.25 15.39
N ALA A 182 6.70 11.97 15.71
CA ALA A 182 7.93 11.46 16.32
C ALA A 182 9.15 11.67 15.41
N GLY A 183 9.03 11.38 14.10
CA GLY A 183 10.13 11.57 13.15
C GLY A 183 10.53 13.04 13.00
N LYS A 184 9.53 13.94 12.93
CA LYS A 184 9.78 15.39 12.92
C LYS A 184 10.40 15.88 14.23
N ALA A 185 9.90 15.42 15.37
CA ALA A 185 10.44 15.76 16.69
C ALA A 185 11.88 15.28 16.89
N ALA A 186 12.27 14.19 16.21
CA ALA A 186 13.64 13.67 16.20
C ALA A 186 14.59 14.47 15.27
N GLY A 187 14.10 15.49 14.57
CA GLY A 187 14.90 16.28 13.61
C GLY A 187 15.12 15.58 12.27
N MET A 188 14.34 14.56 11.95
CA MET A 188 14.51 13.74 10.74
C MET A 188 13.62 14.22 9.58
N LYS A 189 13.92 13.71 8.39
CA LYS A 189 13.01 13.78 7.24
C LYS A 189 11.98 12.69 7.31
N VAL A 190 10.76 12.98 6.87
CA VAL A 190 9.64 12.04 6.96
C VAL A 190 8.89 11.97 5.63
N VAL A 191 8.78 10.75 5.09
CA VAL A 191 7.83 10.41 4.02
C VAL A 191 6.64 9.72 4.67
N ALA A 192 5.46 10.31 4.53
CA ALA A 192 4.21 9.70 4.96
C ALA A 192 3.62 8.79 3.87
N VAL A 193 3.15 7.60 4.24
CA VAL A 193 2.47 6.63 3.36
C VAL A 193 1.12 6.25 3.98
N PRO A 194 0.13 7.16 4.00
CA PRO A 194 -1.11 6.92 4.73
C PRO A 194 -1.86 5.71 4.18
N SER A 195 -2.34 4.83 5.06
CA SER A 195 -3.17 3.68 4.69
C SER A 195 -4.47 4.09 3.97
N LEU A 196 -4.90 5.36 4.10
CA LEU A 196 -6.10 5.90 3.46
C LEU A 196 -5.84 7.24 2.76
N PRO A 197 -6.08 7.34 1.43
CA PRO A 197 -5.83 8.56 0.65
C PRO A 197 -6.55 9.80 1.18
N LYS A 198 -7.77 9.65 1.74
CA LYS A 198 -8.57 10.77 2.27
C LYS A 198 -7.93 11.45 3.50
N GLN A 199 -6.85 10.90 4.06
CA GLN A 199 -6.15 11.46 5.21
C GLN A 199 -4.90 12.25 4.83
N ALA A 200 -4.51 12.34 3.55
CA ALA A 200 -3.28 13.01 3.14
C ALA A 200 -3.13 14.45 3.68
N SER A 201 -4.23 15.19 3.82
CA SER A 201 -4.25 16.54 4.40
C SER A 201 -3.85 16.57 5.89
N SER A 202 -4.05 15.48 6.62
CA SER A 202 -3.66 15.35 8.03
C SER A 202 -2.14 15.25 8.21
N PHE A 203 -1.41 14.82 7.17
CA PHE A 203 0.05 14.60 7.21
C PHE A 203 0.85 15.84 6.78
N SER A 204 0.30 17.04 6.97
CA SER A 204 0.92 18.32 6.56
C SER A 204 2.31 18.60 7.14
N SER A 205 2.71 17.91 8.22
CA SER A 205 4.03 18.02 8.83
C SER A 205 5.10 17.12 8.19
N ALA A 206 4.71 16.14 7.37
CA ALA A 206 5.63 15.30 6.62
C ALA A 206 6.32 16.10 5.51
N ASP A 207 7.54 15.69 5.14
CA ASP A 207 8.28 16.34 4.05
C ASP A 207 7.78 15.89 2.67
N GLU A 208 7.17 14.70 2.58
CA GLU A 208 6.43 14.21 1.40
C GLU A 208 5.31 13.28 1.85
N VAL A 209 4.20 13.25 1.10
CA VAL A 209 3.10 12.29 1.29
C VAL A 209 2.94 11.52 -0.01
N ILE A 210 2.98 10.19 0.06
CA ILE A 210 2.80 9.28 -1.07
C ILE A 210 1.67 8.27 -0.78
N ASN A 211 1.08 7.66 -1.81
CA ASN A 211 -0.02 6.72 -1.65
C ASN A 211 0.46 5.27 -1.43
N SER A 212 1.71 4.98 -1.81
CA SER A 212 2.31 3.67 -1.72
C SER A 212 3.83 3.76 -1.73
N LEU A 213 4.51 2.74 -1.19
CA LEU A 213 5.95 2.58 -1.38
C LEU A 213 6.35 2.36 -2.85
N LEU A 214 5.40 2.01 -3.74
CA LEU A 214 5.61 2.01 -5.19
C LEU A 214 5.90 3.43 -5.74
N ASP A 215 5.40 4.46 -5.08
CA ASP A 215 5.51 5.87 -5.50
C ASP A 215 6.76 6.56 -4.94
N LEU A 216 7.56 5.85 -4.15
CA LEU A 216 8.77 6.41 -3.56
C LEU A 216 9.82 6.64 -4.65
N HIS A 217 10.40 7.84 -4.64
CA HIS A 217 11.52 8.25 -5.49
C HIS A 217 12.75 8.54 -4.62
N PRO A 218 13.64 7.55 -4.37
CA PRO A 218 14.78 7.70 -3.46
C PRO A 218 15.70 8.87 -3.82
N GLU A 219 15.82 9.17 -5.10
CA GLU A 219 16.63 10.26 -5.64
C GLU A 219 16.19 11.65 -5.17
N LYS A 220 14.93 11.84 -4.77
CA LYS A 220 14.46 13.10 -4.14
C LYS A 220 15.17 13.38 -2.81
N TRP A 221 15.69 12.34 -2.17
CA TRP A 221 16.32 12.35 -0.85
C TRP A 221 17.84 12.23 -0.92
N GLY A 222 18.42 12.17 -2.14
CA GLY A 222 19.85 11.95 -2.35
C GLY A 222 20.29 10.48 -2.33
N LEU A 223 19.34 9.54 -2.26
CA LEU A 223 19.61 8.10 -2.38
C LEU A 223 19.69 7.68 -3.85
N SER A 224 20.29 6.52 -4.12
CA SER A 224 20.32 5.97 -5.49
C SER A 224 18.91 5.68 -6.00
N PRO A 225 18.56 6.08 -7.23
CA PRO A 225 17.23 5.79 -7.79
C PRO A 225 17.03 4.29 -7.96
N PHE A 226 15.77 3.87 -8.00
CA PHE A 226 15.44 2.52 -8.41
C PHE A 226 15.80 2.30 -9.89
N GLU A 227 16.23 1.09 -10.23
CA GLU A 227 16.72 0.73 -11.58
C GLU A 227 15.77 -0.22 -12.34
N ASP A 228 14.58 -0.46 -11.78
CA ASP A 228 13.61 -1.45 -12.26
C ASP A 228 12.40 -0.84 -13.00
N TRP A 229 12.38 0.48 -13.18
CA TRP A 229 11.42 1.14 -14.08
C TRP A 229 11.84 0.94 -15.53
N ILE A 230 10.91 0.47 -16.36
CA ILE A 230 11.16 0.14 -17.76
C ILE A 230 10.11 0.87 -18.60
N GLU A 231 10.54 1.80 -19.44
CA GLU A 231 9.64 2.49 -20.40
C GLU A 231 8.40 3.12 -19.73
N GLY A 232 8.56 3.66 -18.51
CA GLY A 232 7.47 4.28 -17.75
C GLY A 232 6.57 3.32 -16.98
N THR A 233 6.95 2.04 -16.87
CA THR A 233 6.24 1.06 -16.06
C THR A 233 7.13 0.41 -15.02
N LEU A 234 6.51 -0.11 -13.97
CA LEU A 234 7.15 -0.86 -12.90
C LEU A 234 6.62 -2.31 -12.93
N PRO A 235 7.46 -3.33 -13.16
CA PRO A 235 7.07 -4.72 -13.00
C PRO A 235 6.63 -5.00 -11.56
N ILE A 236 5.53 -5.73 -11.39
CA ILE A 236 5.06 -6.18 -10.07
C ILE A 236 4.91 -7.70 -10.08
N GLU A 237 4.77 -8.30 -8.89
CA GLU A 237 4.36 -9.70 -8.80
C GLU A 237 2.96 -9.85 -9.42
N PRO A 238 2.80 -10.71 -10.44
CA PRO A 238 1.53 -10.81 -11.13
C PRO A 238 0.42 -11.32 -10.21
N TRP A 239 -0.76 -10.76 -10.36
CA TRP A 239 -1.94 -11.19 -9.65
C TRP A 239 -3.15 -11.20 -10.58
N TYR A 240 -4.17 -11.94 -10.17
CA TYR A 240 -5.27 -12.32 -11.04
C TYR A 240 -6.61 -12.03 -10.37
N ILE A 241 -7.55 -11.57 -11.17
CA ILE A 241 -8.92 -11.28 -10.76
C ILE A 241 -9.85 -11.54 -11.93
N GLY A 242 -11.05 -12.01 -11.67
CA GLY A 242 -12.03 -12.18 -12.72
C GLY A 242 -13.44 -12.36 -12.19
N GLY A 243 -14.39 -12.14 -13.08
CA GLY A 243 -15.81 -12.27 -12.81
C GLY A 243 -16.65 -11.69 -13.94
N PRO A 244 -17.99 -11.72 -13.79
CA PRO A 244 -18.89 -11.22 -14.81
C PRO A 244 -18.77 -9.69 -14.92
N VAL A 245 -18.69 -9.19 -16.15
CA VAL A 245 -18.68 -7.75 -16.41
C VAL A 245 -20.02 -7.15 -16.02
N ILE A 246 -19.99 -6.22 -15.07
CA ILE A 246 -21.19 -5.49 -14.65
C ILE A 246 -21.25 -4.12 -15.31
N LYS A 247 -22.45 -3.55 -15.31
CA LYS A 247 -22.64 -2.16 -15.70
C LYS A 247 -22.29 -1.27 -14.51
N GLY A 248 -21.13 -0.61 -14.51
CA GLY A 248 -20.84 0.36 -13.45
C GLY A 248 -21.41 1.74 -13.76
N PHE A 249 -20.71 2.80 -13.35
CA PHE A 249 -21.25 4.17 -13.34
C PHE A 249 -21.58 4.74 -14.73
N GLY A 250 -21.27 4.02 -15.82
CA GLY A 250 -21.54 4.44 -17.20
C GLY A 250 -20.70 5.63 -17.66
N ARG A 251 -19.63 5.97 -16.91
CA ARG A 251 -18.75 7.11 -17.16
C ARG A 251 -17.73 6.81 -18.25
N GLY A 252 -17.19 5.59 -18.30
CA GLY A 252 -16.23 5.17 -19.32
C GLY A 252 -16.71 5.52 -20.73
N SER A 253 -17.74 4.83 -21.22
CA SER A 253 -18.16 4.99 -22.63
C SER A 253 -18.86 6.31 -22.91
N LYS A 254 -19.72 6.81 -22.00
CA LYS A 254 -20.56 7.99 -22.24
C LYS A 254 -19.90 9.33 -21.89
N VAL A 255 -18.94 9.35 -20.96
CA VAL A 255 -18.30 10.58 -20.46
C VAL A 255 -16.84 10.65 -20.86
N LEU A 256 -16.12 9.52 -20.86
CA LEU A 256 -14.68 9.46 -21.17
C LEU A 256 -14.39 9.00 -22.61
N GLY A 257 -15.38 8.41 -23.30
CA GLY A 257 -15.21 7.81 -24.63
C GLY A 257 -14.43 6.49 -24.62
N ILE A 258 -14.37 5.81 -23.47
CA ILE A 258 -13.55 4.64 -23.20
C ILE A 258 -14.45 3.47 -22.78
N PRO A 259 -14.58 2.39 -23.58
CA PRO A 259 -15.37 1.24 -23.15
C PRO A 259 -14.68 0.54 -21.97
N THR A 260 -15.26 0.68 -20.77
CA THR A 260 -14.81 0.02 -19.53
C THR A 260 -15.77 -1.10 -19.16
N GLY A 261 -15.22 -2.21 -18.67
CA GLY A 261 -16.00 -3.30 -18.09
C GLY A 261 -15.78 -3.31 -16.59
N ASP A 262 -16.75 -2.85 -15.81
CA ASP A 262 -16.55 -2.73 -14.36
C ASP A 262 -16.71 -4.11 -13.69
N LEU A 263 -15.91 -4.37 -12.64
CA LEU A 263 -16.03 -5.57 -11.81
C LEU A 263 -16.70 -5.22 -10.47
N PRO A 264 -17.59 -6.08 -9.91
CA PRO A 264 -18.29 -5.79 -8.66
C PRO A 264 -17.32 -5.74 -7.47
N ALA A 265 -17.11 -4.54 -6.90
CA ALA A 265 -16.18 -4.31 -5.80
C ALA A 265 -16.50 -5.15 -4.53
N GLU A 266 -17.77 -5.49 -4.31
CA GLU A 266 -18.23 -6.28 -3.16
C GLU A 266 -17.54 -7.66 -3.08
N ASN A 267 -17.30 -8.29 -4.23
CA ASN A 267 -16.66 -9.62 -4.31
C ASN A 267 -15.13 -9.55 -4.13
N PHE A 268 -14.54 -8.36 -4.18
CA PHE A 268 -13.09 -8.16 -4.17
C PHE A 268 -12.60 -7.29 -3.01
N SER A 269 -13.42 -7.08 -1.98
CA SER A 269 -13.09 -6.21 -0.83
C SER A 269 -11.75 -6.55 -0.17
N ALA A 270 -11.44 -7.83 0.03
CA ALA A 270 -10.16 -8.28 0.56
C ALA A 270 -8.99 -7.95 -0.38
N LEU A 271 -9.16 -8.19 -1.69
CA LEU A 271 -8.15 -7.89 -2.70
C LEU A 271 -7.91 -6.38 -2.82
N LEU A 272 -8.98 -5.59 -2.82
CA LEU A 272 -8.94 -4.13 -2.84
C LEU A 272 -8.26 -3.53 -1.61
N SER A 273 -8.28 -4.22 -0.47
CA SER A 273 -7.52 -3.83 0.71
C SER A 273 -6.03 -4.18 0.64
N GLU A 274 -5.65 -5.14 -0.22
CA GLU A 274 -4.25 -5.58 -0.37
C GLU A 274 -3.48 -4.76 -1.41
N HIS A 275 -4.18 -4.21 -2.41
CA HIS A 275 -3.56 -3.39 -3.46
C HIS A 275 -3.75 -1.89 -3.21
N THR A 276 -2.71 -1.10 -3.47
CA THR A 276 -2.78 0.36 -3.38
C THR A 276 -3.63 0.95 -4.51
N SER A 277 -4.09 2.19 -4.34
CA SER A 277 -4.75 2.92 -5.42
C SER A 277 -3.73 3.35 -6.47
N GLY A 278 -4.04 3.13 -7.75
CA GLY A 278 -3.22 3.56 -8.86
C GLY A 278 -3.63 2.98 -10.19
N VAL A 279 -2.79 3.20 -11.19
CA VAL A 279 -2.97 2.72 -12.56
C VAL A 279 -2.05 1.54 -12.80
N TYR A 280 -2.65 0.45 -13.24
CA TYR A 280 -2.03 -0.84 -13.50
C TYR A 280 -2.24 -1.23 -14.96
N PHE A 281 -1.52 -2.25 -15.42
CA PHE A 281 -1.70 -2.80 -16.75
C PHE A 281 -1.47 -4.31 -16.79
N GLY A 282 -1.95 -4.92 -17.86
CA GLY A 282 -1.92 -6.36 -18.00
C GLY A 282 -2.70 -6.89 -19.19
N TRP A 283 -3.12 -8.13 -19.05
CA TRP A 283 -3.88 -8.85 -20.06
C TRP A 283 -5.30 -9.12 -19.56
N ALA A 284 -6.26 -9.05 -20.47
CA ALA A 284 -7.66 -9.29 -20.22
C ALA A 284 -8.17 -10.39 -21.16
N GLY A 285 -8.67 -11.48 -20.61
CA GLY A 285 -9.32 -12.56 -21.32
C GLY A 285 -10.84 -12.42 -21.23
N LEU A 286 -11.51 -12.39 -22.37
CA LEU A 286 -12.95 -12.49 -22.49
C LEU A 286 -13.30 -13.89 -23.01
N ALA A 287 -14.14 -14.60 -22.28
CA ALA A 287 -14.44 -16.01 -22.53
C ALA A 287 -14.86 -16.31 -23.98
N THR A 288 -15.55 -15.38 -24.66
CA THR A 288 -16.04 -15.57 -26.03
C THR A 288 -15.29 -14.75 -27.08
N ARG A 289 -14.44 -13.81 -26.66
CA ARG A 289 -13.82 -12.82 -27.56
C ARG A 289 -12.29 -12.89 -27.61
N GLY A 290 -11.65 -13.65 -26.73
CA GLY A 290 -10.19 -13.82 -26.72
C GLY A 290 -9.47 -12.86 -25.78
N ILE A 291 -8.17 -12.68 -26.01
CA ILE A 291 -7.25 -11.98 -25.09
C ILE A 291 -6.82 -10.63 -25.65
N TYR A 292 -6.89 -9.61 -24.80
CA TYR A 292 -6.62 -8.21 -25.12
C TYR A 292 -5.59 -7.62 -24.16
N LYS A 293 -4.84 -6.62 -24.63
CA LYS A 293 -4.07 -5.73 -23.76
C LYS A 293 -5.03 -4.86 -22.96
N MET A 294 -4.65 -4.51 -21.74
CA MET A 294 -5.52 -3.76 -20.84
C MET A 294 -4.71 -2.82 -19.94
N VAL A 295 -5.30 -1.67 -19.66
CA VAL A 295 -4.91 -0.73 -18.61
C VAL A 295 -6.05 -0.66 -17.60
N MET A 296 -5.77 -0.51 -16.31
CA MET A 296 -6.77 -0.59 -15.26
C MET A 296 -6.52 0.43 -14.17
N SER A 297 -7.58 1.11 -13.73
CA SER A 297 -7.55 1.93 -12.53
C SER A 297 -8.05 1.11 -11.34
N ILE A 298 -7.34 1.20 -10.22
CA ILE A 298 -7.82 0.76 -8.90
C ILE A 298 -7.83 2.00 -8.02
N GLY A 299 -8.96 2.41 -7.46
CA GLY A 299 -8.95 3.58 -6.58
C GLY A 299 -10.30 4.21 -6.27
N TRP A 300 -10.25 5.40 -5.68
CA TRP A 300 -11.42 6.16 -5.22
C TRP A 300 -11.89 7.20 -6.25
N ASN A 301 -11.21 7.30 -7.39
CA ASN A 301 -11.45 8.24 -8.46
C ASN A 301 -11.79 9.65 -7.95
N PRO A 302 -10.79 10.38 -7.40
CA PRO A 302 -11.02 11.65 -6.72
C PRO A 302 -11.61 12.74 -7.62
N TYR A 303 -11.52 12.59 -8.95
CA TYR A 303 -12.16 13.51 -9.89
C TYR A 303 -13.70 13.43 -9.84
N PHE A 304 -14.25 12.26 -9.52
CA PHE A 304 -15.69 12.03 -9.42
C PHE A 304 -16.19 11.82 -7.98
N ASP A 305 -15.33 12.05 -6.99
CA ASP A 305 -15.64 11.93 -5.56
C ASP A 305 -16.29 10.58 -5.17
N ASN A 306 -15.75 9.44 -5.65
CA ASN A 306 -16.37 8.16 -5.31
C ASN A 306 -16.32 7.90 -3.78
N THR A 307 -17.41 7.30 -3.28
CA THR A 307 -17.55 6.88 -1.88
C THR A 307 -17.01 5.48 -1.62
N GLU A 308 -16.67 4.75 -2.67
CA GLU A 308 -16.14 3.39 -2.64
C GLU A 308 -14.97 3.25 -3.60
N LYS A 309 -14.13 2.24 -3.35
CA LYS A 309 -12.96 1.92 -4.18
C LYS A 309 -13.40 1.02 -5.33
N THR A 310 -13.06 1.38 -6.56
CA THR A 310 -13.47 0.67 -7.79
C THR A 310 -12.28 0.02 -8.49
N ILE A 311 -12.58 -0.97 -9.33
CA ILE A 311 -11.64 -1.58 -10.29
C ILE A 311 -12.24 -1.34 -11.68
N GLU A 312 -11.54 -0.54 -12.48
CA GLU A 312 -12.04 -0.06 -13.77
C GLU A 312 -11.02 -0.45 -14.86
N PRO A 313 -11.11 -1.67 -15.42
CA PRO A 313 -10.28 -2.09 -16.54
C PRO A 313 -10.80 -1.50 -17.85
N TRP A 314 -9.87 -0.99 -18.65
CA TRP A 314 -10.02 -0.60 -20.03
C TRP A 314 -9.25 -1.57 -20.92
N LEU A 315 -9.98 -2.38 -21.68
CA LEU A 315 -9.42 -3.21 -22.73
C LEU A 315 -9.03 -2.29 -23.89
N LEU A 316 -7.77 -2.34 -24.31
CA LEU A 316 -7.19 -1.53 -25.38
C LEU A 316 -7.63 -2.05 -26.76
N HIS A 317 -8.95 -2.11 -26.94
CA HIS A 317 -9.61 -2.62 -28.13
C HIS A 317 -10.95 -1.89 -28.32
N LYS A 318 -11.37 -1.72 -29.58
CA LYS A 318 -12.65 -1.11 -29.92
C LYS A 318 -13.66 -2.20 -30.25
N PHE A 319 -14.61 -2.43 -29.34
CA PHE A 319 -15.73 -3.33 -29.57
C PHE A 319 -16.86 -2.63 -30.32
N ASN A 320 -17.57 -3.39 -31.15
CA ASN A 320 -18.77 -2.91 -31.85
C ASN A 320 -20.05 -3.05 -31.01
N GLU A 321 -19.98 -3.82 -29.93
CA GLU A 321 -21.10 -4.16 -29.04
C GLU A 321 -20.58 -4.20 -27.59
N ASP A 322 -21.48 -3.92 -26.64
CA ASP A 322 -21.20 -4.12 -25.22
C ASP A 322 -21.03 -5.62 -24.91
N PHE A 323 -20.31 -5.93 -23.84
CA PHE A 323 -20.04 -7.31 -23.38
C PHE A 323 -20.42 -7.51 -21.91
N TYR A 324 -21.46 -6.82 -21.44
CA TYR A 324 -22.00 -7.02 -20.08
C TYR A 324 -22.44 -8.47 -19.86
N GLY A 325 -22.15 -8.99 -18.68
CA GLY A 325 -22.43 -10.38 -18.29
C GLY A 325 -21.44 -11.41 -18.81
N GLU A 326 -20.50 -11.02 -19.70
CA GLU A 326 -19.42 -11.90 -20.12
C GLU A 326 -18.39 -12.05 -19.00
N GLU A 327 -17.82 -13.25 -18.85
CA GLU A 327 -16.72 -13.49 -17.89
C GLU A 327 -15.44 -12.83 -18.38
N LEU A 328 -14.90 -11.95 -17.52
CA LEU A 328 -13.67 -11.21 -17.73
C LEU A 328 -12.62 -11.68 -16.75
N HIS A 329 -11.48 -12.15 -17.27
CA HIS A 329 -10.33 -12.59 -16.48
C HIS A 329 -9.15 -11.66 -16.72
N LEU A 330 -8.56 -11.15 -15.65
CA LEU A 330 -7.48 -10.17 -15.70
C LEU A 330 -6.21 -10.76 -15.11
N ALA A 331 -5.10 -10.59 -15.83
CA ALA A 331 -3.76 -10.83 -15.35
C ALA A 331 -3.04 -9.49 -15.25
N ILE A 332 -2.85 -8.99 -14.04
CA ILE A 332 -2.19 -7.72 -13.77
C ILE A 332 -0.70 -7.99 -13.59
N VAL A 333 0.15 -7.30 -14.36
CA VAL A 333 1.59 -7.62 -14.47
C VAL A 333 2.49 -6.44 -14.16
N GLY A 334 1.94 -5.22 -14.08
CA GLY A 334 2.72 -4.04 -13.77
C GLY A 334 1.90 -2.85 -13.33
N TYR A 335 2.64 -1.86 -12.86
CA TYR A 335 2.15 -0.58 -12.34
C TYR A 335 2.67 0.56 -13.23
N ILE A 336 1.86 1.62 -13.40
CA ILE A 336 2.22 2.80 -14.20
C ILE A 336 2.43 4.00 -13.30
N ARG A 337 1.47 4.32 -12.43
CA ARG A 337 1.49 5.55 -11.62
C ARG A 337 0.48 5.53 -10.49
N PRO A 338 0.62 6.44 -9.49
CA PRO A 338 -0.39 6.63 -8.47
C PRO A 338 -1.70 7.18 -9.03
N GLU A 339 -2.77 6.94 -8.28
CA GLU A 339 -4.03 7.64 -8.45
C GLU A 339 -3.82 9.14 -8.19
N ALA A 340 -4.41 9.96 -9.04
CA ALA A 340 -4.26 11.41 -8.99
C ALA A 340 -5.59 12.08 -9.28
N ASN A 341 -5.78 13.29 -8.74
CA ASN A 341 -6.87 14.17 -9.12
C ASN A 341 -6.44 15.07 -10.30
N PHE A 342 -7.40 15.55 -11.07
CA PHE A 342 -7.16 16.32 -12.28
C PHE A 342 -7.97 17.63 -12.28
N PRO A 343 -7.40 18.73 -12.78
CA PRO A 343 -8.08 20.03 -12.79
C PRO A 343 -9.24 20.10 -13.81
N SER A 344 -9.26 19.21 -14.81
CA SER A 344 -10.30 19.17 -15.84
C SER A 344 -10.50 17.76 -16.42
N LEU A 345 -11.69 17.52 -16.98
CA LEU A 345 -12.02 16.28 -17.68
C LEU A 345 -11.06 16.00 -18.83
N GLU A 346 -10.68 17.03 -19.59
CA GLU A 346 -9.74 16.92 -20.71
C GLU A 346 -8.36 16.42 -20.25
N SER A 347 -7.86 16.96 -19.13
CA SER A 347 -6.58 16.52 -18.56
C SER A 347 -6.63 15.09 -18.02
N LEU A 348 -7.77 14.68 -17.44
CA LEU A 348 -8.03 13.30 -17.03
C LEU A 348 -8.03 12.37 -18.25
N ILE A 349 -8.80 12.69 -19.30
CA ILE A 349 -8.88 11.89 -20.53
C ILE A 349 -7.50 11.78 -21.19
N ALA A 350 -6.79 12.89 -21.34
CA ALA A 350 -5.45 12.91 -21.92
C ALA A 350 -4.49 12.00 -21.14
N ARG A 351 -4.57 12.01 -19.81
CA ARG A 351 -3.76 11.14 -18.96
C ARG A 351 -4.13 9.67 -19.12
N ILE A 352 -5.42 9.32 -19.15
CA ILE A 352 -5.85 7.93 -19.36
C ILE A 352 -5.37 7.41 -20.72
N GLN A 353 -5.45 8.24 -21.78
CA GLN A 353 -4.94 7.88 -23.11
C GLN A 353 -3.42 7.69 -23.13
N GLU A 354 -2.66 8.50 -22.39
CA GLU A 354 -1.23 8.27 -22.17
C GLU A 354 -0.97 6.93 -21.47
N ASP A 355 -1.70 6.64 -20.40
CA ASP A 355 -1.55 5.39 -19.65
C ASP A 355 -1.84 4.17 -20.56
N GLY A 356 -2.83 4.27 -21.45
CA GLY A 356 -3.11 3.24 -22.47
C GLY A 356 -1.97 3.05 -23.46
N ARG A 357 -1.35 4.14 -23.96
CA ARG A 357 -0.17 4.06 -24.85
C ARG A 357 1.05 3.45 -24.17
N ILE A 358 1.29 3.79 -22.90
CA ILE A 358 2.36 3.20 -22.08
C ILE A 358 2.13 1.69 -21.92
N ALA A 359 0.92 1.30 -21.51
CA ALA A 359 0.55 -0.11 -21.35
C ALA A 359 0.69 -0.89 -22.66
N GLU A 360 0.23 -0.32 -23.78
CA GLU A 360 0.28 -0.97 -25.08
C GLU A 360 1.72 -1.30 -25.50
N LYS A 361 2.64 -0.32 -25.37
CA LYS A 361 4.06 -0.51 -25.67
C LYS A 361 4.72 -1.47 -24.69
N ALA A 362 4.44 -1.34 -23.40
CA ALA A 362 5.02 -2.19 -22.37
C ALA A 362 4.65 -3.67 -22.56
N LEU A 363 3.40 -3.98 -22.88
CA LEU A 363 2.92 -5.36 -23.04
C LEU A 363 3.55 -6.11 -24.21
N ASP A 364 4.24 -5.44 -25.14
CA ASP A 364 5.03 -6.08 -26.19
C ASP A 364 6.43 -6.51 -25.73
N LEU A 365 6.90 -6.04 -24.55
CA LEU A 365 8.19 -6.45 -24.00
C LEU A 365 8.11 -7.91 -23.52
N PRO A 366 9.14 -8.75 -23.76
CA PRO A 366 9.10 -10.18 -23.46
C PRO A 366 8.68 -10.54 -22.02
N MET A 367 9.10 -9.72 -21.05
CA MET A 367 8.79 -9.93 -19.64
C MET A 367 7.31 -9.77 -19.28
N TYR A 368 6.55 -9.03 -20.08
CA TYR A 368 5.12 -8.83 -19.90
C TYR A 368 4.30 -9.65 -20.90
N ALA A 369 4.83 -9.83 -22.12
CA ALA A 369 4.19 -10.58 -23.19
C ALA A 369 3.95 -12.06 -22.82
N CYS A 370 4.83 -12.67 -22.03
CA CYS A 370 4.70 -14.06 -21.60
C CYS A 370 3.40 -14.33 -20.80
N TYR A 371 2.81 -13.32 -20.16
CA TYR A 371 1.57 -13.48 -19.40
C TYR A 371 0.31 -13.54 -20.27
N LYS A 372 0.41 -13.23 -21.56
CA LYS A 372 -0.68 -13.40 -22.53
C LYS A 372 -1.17 -14.85 -22.58
N ASP A 373 -0.25 -15.80 -22.42
CA ASP A 373 -0.55 -17.23 -22.48
C ASP A 373 -0.93 -17.80 -21.10
N SER A 374 -1.23 -16.94 -20.11
CA SER A 374 -1.66 -17.39 -18.79
C SER A 374 -2.95 -18.22 -18.89
N PRO A 375 -2.99 -19.44 -18.32
CA PRO A 375 -4.19 -20.27 -18.32
C PRO A 375 -5.40 -19.58 -17.68
N TYR A 376 -5.17 -18.65 -16.74
CA TYR A 376 -6.23 -17.89 -16.09
C TYR A 376 -7.05 -17.04 -17.07
N LEU A 377 -6.45 -16.56 -18.16
CA LEU A 377 -7.10 -15.70 -19.15
C LEU A 377 -8.02 -16.48 -20.11
N ILE A 378 -7.84 -17.79 -20.21
CA ILE A 378 -8.54 -18.66 -21.16
C ILE A 378 -9.61 -19.49 -20.43
N SER A 379 -9.59 -19.49 -19.10
CA SER A 379 -10.45 -20.32 -18.26
C SER A 379 -11.90 -19.86 -18.34
N SER A 380 -12.67 -20.40 -19.28
CA SER A 380 -14.08 -20.69 -19.05
C SER A 380 -14.12 -21.74 -17.93
N LEU A 381 -14.56 -21.38 -16.72
CA LEU A 381 -14.99 -22.39 -15.76
C LEU A 381 -16.08 -23.28 -16.38
#